data_AF-A0A3M0P556-F1
#
_entry.id   AF-A0A3M0P556-F1
#
_cell.length_a   1.000
_cell.length_b   1.000
_cell.length_c   1.000
_cell.angle_alpha   90.00
_cell.angle_beta   90.00
_cell.angle_gamma   90.00
#
_symmetry.space_group_name_H-M   'P 1'
#
loop_
_entity.id
_entity.type
_entity.pdbx_description
1 polymer ?
#
loop_
_entity_poly.entity_id
_entity_poly.type
_entity_poly.pdbx_seq_one_letter_code
_entity_poly.pdbx_strand_id
1 'polypeptide(L)' 'MTNFLTSAAFLMIVAVIMMALGSYQIVNSVVYIRGILHKGTNNGFMPLAMWTSLIIGLALLIIGIAGIVMTFRGF' A
#
# COMPACT_ATOMS: atom_id res chain seq x y z
N MET A 1 18.96 -6.75 25.19
CA MET A 1 19.23 -5.89 24.03
C MET A 1 17.94 -5.80 23.23
N THR A 2 17.29 -4.65 23.18
CA THR A 2 16.17 -4.42 22.26
C THR A 2 16.75 -4.39 20.85
N ASN A 3 16.28 -5.27 19.97
CA ASN A 3 16.75 -5.33 18.60
C ASN A 3 16.38 -4.02 17.88
N PHE A 4 17.31 -3.44 17.12
CA PHE A 4 17.06 -2.20 16.35
C PHE A 4 15.82 -2.32 15.45
N LEU A 5 15.59 -3.51 14.90
CA LEU A 5 14.43 -3.87 14.05
C LEU A 5 13.08 -3.85 14.78
N THR A 6 13.07 -3.82 16.12
CA THR A 6 11.86 -3.70 16.93
C THR A 6 11.78 -2.34 17.64
N SER A 7 12.68 -1.41 17.33
CA SER A 7 12.62 -0.06 17.89
C SER A 7 11.44 0.72 17.31
N ALA A 8 10.80 1.56 18.13
CA ALA A 8 9.68 2.40 17.71
C ALA A 8 10.02 3.27 16.49
N ALA A 9 11.25 3.82 16.44
CA ALA A 9 11.72 4.60 15.30
C ALA A 9 11.78 3.78 14.00
N PHE A 10 12.31 2.55 14.05
CA PHE A 10 12.36 1.66 12.90
C PHE A 10 10.96 1.30 12.41
N LEU A 11 10.06 0.91 13.33
CA LEU A 11 8.67 0.57 13.00
C LEU A 11 7.92 1.75 12.37
N MET A 12 8.17 2.97 12.85
CA MET A 12 7.59 4.19 12.30
C MET A 12 8.05 4.45 10.86
N ILE A 13 9.35 4.28 10.57
CA ILE A 13 9.90 4.42 9.22
C ILE A 13 9.27 3.39 8.28
N VAL A 14 9.20 2.12 8.69
CA VAL A 14 8.59 1.05 7.90
C VAL A 14 7.11 1.34 7.64
N ALA A 15 6.37 1.79 8.66
CA ALA A 15 4.96 2.13 8.54
C ALA A 15 4.72 3.26 7.53
N VAL A 16 5.53 4.32 7.57
CA VAL A 16 5.46 5.43 6.60
C VAL A 16 5.76 4.95 5.18
N ILE A 17 6.77 4.10 4.99
CA ILE A 17 7.10 3.51 3.68
C ILE A 17 5.91 2.69 3.16
N MET A 18 5.29 1.86 4.00
CA MET A 18 4.13 1.06 3.60
C MET A 18 2.94 1.93 3.22
N MET A 19 2.68 3.03 3.92
CA MET A 19 1.64 3.99 3.54
C MET A 19 1.92 4.66 2.19
N ALA A 20 3.18 5.04 1.94
CA ALA A 20 3.58 5.66 0.67
C ALA A 20 3.41 4.68 -0.50
N LEU A 21 3.88 3.44 -0.35
CA LEU A 21 3.76 2.39 -1.35
C LEU A 21 2.29 2.00 -1.59
N GLY A 22 1.50 1.88 -0.51
CA GLY A 22 0.07 1.59 -0.60
C GLY A 22 -0.69 2.68 -1.36
N SER A 23 -0.43 3.94 -1.01
CA SER A 23 -1.03 5.11 -1.70
C SER A 23 -0.65 5.14 -3.18
N TYR A 24 0.62 4.89 -3.49
CA TYR A 24 1.11 4.82 -4.87
C TYR A 24 0.41 3.71 -5.68
N GLN A 25 0.28 2.50 -5.12
CA GLN A 25 -0.43 1.40 -5.80
C GLN A 25 -1.90 1.74 -6.07
N ILE A 26 -2.60 2.33 -5.10
CA ILE A 26 -4.00 2.73 -5.28
C ILE A 26 -4.11 3.76 -6.41
N VAL A 27 -3.30 4.82 -6.38
CA VAL A 27 -3.32 5.85 -7.45
C VAL A 27 -3.04 5.22 -8.81
N ASN A 28 -2.01 4.36 -8.91
CA ASN A 28 -1.70 3.68 -10.16
C ASN A 28 -2.85 2.80 -10.64
N SER A 29 -3.50 2.03 -9.76
CA SER A 29 -4.65 1.21 -10.14
C SER A 29 -5.78 2.05 -10.75
N VAL A 30 -6.06 3.23 -10.18
CA VAL A 30 -7.10 4.16 -10.67
C VAL A 30 -6.72 4.76 -12.02
N VAL A 31 -5.49 5.26 -12.17
CA VAL A 31 -4.98 5.83 -13.44
C VAL A 31 -5.05 4.77 -14.54
N TYR A 32 -4.68 3.53 -14.22
CA TYR A 32 -4.65 2.45 -15.18
C TYR A 32 -6.07 2.02 -15.57
N ILE A 33 -7.03 1.95 -14.63
CA ILE A 33 -8.45 1.69 -14.94
C ILE A 33 -9.01 2.76 -15.88
N ARG A 34 -8.72 4.04 -15.61
CA ARG A 34 -9.10 5.15 -16.51
C ARG A 34 -8.48 5.02 -17.90
N GLY A 35 -7.26 4.49 -17.99
CA GLY A 35 -6.60 4.18 -19.25
C GLY A 35 -7.35 3.10 -20.05
N ILE A 36 -7.74 2.00 -19.40
CA ILE A 36 -8.51 0.92 -20.04
C ILE A 36 -9.90 1.40 -20.47
N LEU A 37 -10.60 2.17 -19.62
CA LEU A 37 -11.92 2.69 -19.95
C LEU A 37 -11.93 3.55 -21.23
N HIS A 38 -10.85 4.32 -21.47
CA HIS A 38 -10.76 5.18 -22.66
C HIS A 38 -10.22 4.47 -23.91
N LYS A 39 -9.31 3.51 -23.76
CA LYS A 39 -8.56 2.91 -24.88
C LYS A 39 -8.90 1.45 -25.15
N GLY A 40 -9.69 0.82 -24.29
CA GLY A 40 -9.87 -0.63 -24.25
C GLY A 40 -8.60 -1.34 -23.77
N THR A 41 -8.72 -2.65 -23.57
CA THR A 41 -7.58 -3.54 -23.33
C THR A 41 -7.70 -4.80 -24.18
N ASN A 42 -6.59 -5.27 -24.72
CA ASN A 42 -6.54 -6.53 -25.46
C ASN A 42 -6.05 -7.71 -24.58
N ASN A 43 -5.95 -7.49 -23.27
CA ASN A 43 -5.41 -8.47 -22.33
C ASN A 43 -6.43 -8.79 -21.22
N GLY A 44 -7.00 -10.00 -21.25
CA GLY A 44 -8.05 -10.43 -20.32
C GLY A 44 -7.59 -10.57 -18.86
N PHE A 45 -6.28 -10.64 -18.61
CA PHE A 45 -5.71 -10.66 -17.26
C PHE A 45 -5.57 -9.28 -16.62
N MET A 46 -5.69 -8.20 -17.40
CA MET A 46 -5.46 -6.83 -16.95
C MET A 46 -6.44 -6.40 -15.83
N PRO A 47 -7.76 -6.67 -15.90
CA PRO A 47 -8.69 -6.32 -14.83
C PRO A 47 -8.40 -7.05 -13.51
N LEU A 48 -7.99 -8.32 -13.58
CA LEU A 48 -7.60 -9.09 -12.40
C LEU A 48 -6.34 -8.52 -11.75
N ALA A 49 -5.30 -8.22 -12.55
CA ALA A 49 -4.07 -7.61 -12.05
C ALA A 49 -4.33 -6.23 -11.40
N MET A 50 -5.26 -5.45 -11.94
CA MET A 50 -5.69 -4.18 -11.35
C MET A 50 -6.37 -4.36 -10.00
N TRP A 51 -7.31 -5.30 -9.93
CA TRP A 51 -8.03 -5.59 -8.69
C TRP A 51 -7.07 -6.04 -7.59
N THR A 52 -6.10 -6.90 -7.93
CA THR A 52 -5.06 -7.31 -6.99
C THR A 52 -4.16 -6.14 -6.56
N SER A 53 -3.79 -5.24 -7.46
CA SER A 53 -3.00 -4.04 -7.14
C SER A 53 -3.75 -3.11 -6.19
N LEU A 54 -5.05 -2.91 -6.41
CA LEU A 54 -5.90 -2.12 -5.51
C LEU A 54 -5.97 -2.75 -4.11
N ILE A 55 -6.20 -4.06 -4.02
CA ILE A 55 -6.26 -4.79 -2.74
C ILE A 55 -4.93 -4.72 -2.00
N ILE A 56 -3.82 -4.97 -2.68
CA ILE A 56 -2.48 -4.92 -2.09
C ILE A 56 -2.18 -3.49 -1.61
N GLY A 57 -2.50 -2.48 -2.42
CA GLY A 57 -2.35 -1.08 -2.05
C GLY A 57 -3.13 -0.71 -0.78
N LEU A 58 -4.39 -1.16 -0.68
CA LEU A 58 -5.23 -0.96 0.51
C LEU A 58 -4.67 -1.69 1.73
N ALA A 59 -4.21 -2.93 1.58
CA ALA A 59 -3.61 -3.71 2.66
C ALA A 59 -2.35 -3.02 3.21
N LEU A 60 -1.47 -2.54 2.33
CA LEU A 60 -0.26 -1.80 2.73
C LEU A 60 -0.60 -0.50 3.47
N LEU A 61 -1.64 0.21 3.02
CA LEU A 61 -2.14 1.41 3.69
C LEU A 61 -2.68 1.10 5.09
N ILE A 62 -3.49 0.05 5.23
CA ILE A 62 -4.04 -0.37 6.53
C ILE A 62 -2.91 -0.78 7.48
N ILE A 63 -1.94 -1.57 7.01
CA ILE A 63 -0.79 -2.01 7.82
C ILE A 63 0.05 -0.79 8.24
N GLY A 64 0.31 0.13 7.33
CA GLY A 64 1.05 1.36 7.63
C GLY A 64 0.33 2.24 8.66
N ILE A 65 -0.98 2.47 8.49
CA ILE A 65 -1.78 3.23 9.45
C ILE A 65 -1.81 2.54 10.81
N ALA A 66 -2.04 1.22 10.84
CA ALA A 66 -2.02 0.44 12.06
C ALA A 66 -0.67 0.54 12.78
N GLY A 67 0.45 0.43 12.03
CA GLY A 67 1.80 0.59 12.58
C GLY A 67 2.04 1.95 13.21
N ILE A 68 1.56 3.03 12.57
CA ILE A 68 1.63 4.38 13.13
C ILE A 68 0.79 4.49 14.41
N VAL A 69 -0.46 4.03 14.38
CA VAL A 69 -1.37 4.07 15.54
C VAL A 69 -0.80 3.28 16.70
N MET A 70 -0.25 2.09 16.45
CA MET A 70 0.41 1.27 17.46
C MET A 70 1.62 1.99 18.07
N THR A 71 2.43 2.64 17.24
CA THR A 71 3.59 3.42 17.71
C THR A 71 3.17 4.60 18.60
N PHE A 72 2.08 5.31 18.25
CA PHE A 72 1.56 6.40 19.07
C PHE A 72 0.86 5.95 20.35
N ARG A 73 0.23 4.77 20.35
CA ARG A 73 -0.40 4.19 21.54
C ARG A 73 0.59 3.64 22.56
N GLY A 74 1.89 3.73 22.27
CA GLY A 74 2.94 3.31 23.19
C GLY A 74 2.99 1.80 23.35
N PHE A 75 3.02 1.06 22.22
CA PHE A 75 3.75 -0.20 22.23
C PHE A 75 5.18 0.01 22.72
#